data_AF-A0A376KMR5-F1
#
_entry.id   AF-A0A376KMR5-F1
#
_cell.length_a   1.000
_cell.length_b   1.000
_cell.length_c   1.000
_cell.angle_alpha   90.00
_cell.angle_beta   90.00
_cell.angle_gamma   90.00
#
_symmetry.space_group_name_H-M   'P 1'
#
loop_
_entity.id
_entity.type
_entity.pdbx_description
1 polymer ?
#
loop_
_entity_poly.entity_id
_entity_poly.type
_entity_poly.pdbx_seq_one_letter_code
_entity_poly.pdbx_strand_id
1 'polypeptide(L)'
;MEWPSGHNVRWVRDEMSSLVLLTDTPWYPPSGELVGEISKVFDCEIRHWYSEPVRGIQGYNCYDGGEHTDSDPQAEWPGRETLPQPRLYLVEERAEEQTEAAPLPVPLASGQ
;
A
#
# COMPACT_ATOMS: atom_id res chain seq x y z
N MET A 1 0.09 -22.41 10.27
CA MET A 1 -1.00 -21.76 9.50
C MET A 1 -1.23 -22.60 8.26
N GLU A 2 -2.44 -23.12 8.02
CA GLU A 2 -2.75 -23.98 6.87
C GLU A 2 -2.99 -23.19 5.57
N TRP A 3 -3.34 -21.91 5.70
CA TRP A 3 -3.58 -20.99 4.59
C TRP A 3 -2.50 -19.91 4.55
N PRO A 4 -1.53 -19.96 3.61
CA PRO A 4 -0.37 -19.08 3.61
C PRO A 4 -0.65 -17.68 3.04
N SER A 5 -1.92 -17.25 2.98
CA SER A 5 -2.31 -15.95 2.44
C SER A 5 -3.38 -15.31 3.32
N GLY A 6 -3.20 -14.01 3.57
CA GLY A 6 -4.28 -13.17 4.09
C GLY A 6 -5.22 -12.71 2.98
N HIS A 7 -6.40 -12.25 3.38
CA HIS A 7 -7.42 -11.65 2.51
C HIS A 7 -7.74 -10.21 2.97
N ASN A 8 -8.68 -9.55 2.28
CA ASN A 8 -9.08 -8.17 2.56
C ASN A 8 -7.88 -7.22 2.66
N VAL A 9 -6.91 -7.43 1.76
CA VAL A 9 -5.62 -6.75 1.79
C VAL A 9 -5.82 -5.28 1.44
N ARG A 10 -5.44 -4.41 2.36
CA ARG A 10 -5.40 -2.95 2.17
C ARG A 10 -4.00 -2.48 2.46
N TRP A 11 -3.48 -1.62 1.62
CA TRP A 11 -2.15 -1.08 1.81
C TRP A 11 -2.13 0.41 1.47
N VAL A 12 -1.27 1.14 2.18
CA VAL A 12 -1.04 2.55 1.98
C VAL A 12 0.47 2.78 2.06
N ARG A 13 0.99 3.53 1.11
CA ARG A 13 2.32 4.13 1.24
C ARG A 13 2.16 5.48 1.92
N ASP A 14 2.52 5.56 3.19
CA ASP A 14 2.36 6.77 4.01
C ASP A 14 3.45 7.80 3.67
N GLU A 15 4.70 7.32 3.56
CA GLU A 15 5.88 8.12 3.20
C GLU A 15 6.73 7.41 2.14
N MET A 16 7.83 8.05 1.70
CA MET A 16 8.74 7.45 0.72
C MET A 16 9.33 6.11 1.21
N SER A 17 9.51 5.94 2.52
CA SER A 17 10.08 4.75 3.16
C SER A 17 9.11 3.98 4.06
N SER A 18 7.82 4.32 4.06
CA SER A 18 6.83 3.70 4.95
C SER A 18 5.70 3.05 4.18
N LEU A 19 5.42 1.79 4.49
CA LEU A 19 4.31 1.00 3.97
C LEU A 19 3.47 0.48 5.13
N VAL A 20 2.19 0.82 5.14
CA VAL A 20 1.22 0.23 6.06
C VAL A 20 0.43 -0.84 5.32
N LEU A 21 0.46 -2.06 5.84
CA LEU A 21 -0.25 -3.21 5.30
C LEU A 21 -1.26 -3.71 6.33
N LEU A 22 -2.49 -3.93 5.88
CA LEU A 22 -3.55 -4.55 6.64
C LEU A 22 -4.00 -5.77 5.87
N THR A 23 -4.15 -6.86 6.59
CA THR A 23 -4.70 -8.08 6.02
C THR A 23 -5.38 -8.88 7.11
N ASP A 24 -6.46 -9.55 6.74
CA ASP A 24 -7.15 -10.48 7.60
C ASP A 24 -6.60 -11.88 7.35
N THR A 25 -6.26 -12.60 8.40
CA THR A 25 -5.80 -13.99 8.33
C THR A 25 -6.76 -14.92 9.08
N PRO A 26 -6.91 -16.18 8.66
CA PRO A 26 -7.82 -17.10 9.34
C PRO A 26 -7.30 -17.49 10.74
N TRP A 27 -8.13 -17.25 11.76
CA TRP A 27 -8.00 -17.69 13.17
C TRP A 27 -6.79 -17.23 13.98
N TYR A 28 -5.61 -17.12 13.38
CA TYR A 28 -4.36 -16.78 14.06
C TYR A 28 -3.48 -15.90 13.17
N PRO A 29 -2.68 -15.00 13.76
CA PRO A 29 -1.69 -14.23 13.01
C PRO A 29 -0.63 -15.15 12.39
N PRO A 30 0.10 -14.66 11.36
CA PRO A 30 1.27 -15.37 10.84
C PRO A 30 2.30 -15.60 11.96
N SER A 31 3.10 -16.66 11.84
CA SER A 31 4.13 -16.96 12.83
C SER A 31 5.18 -15.85 12.88
N GLY A 32 5.72 -15.58 14.07
CA GLY A 32 6.80 -14.60 14.22
C GLY A 32 8.03 -14.93 13.39
N GLU A 33 8.36 -16.22 13.24
CA GLU A 33 9.43 -16.69 12.34
C GLU A 33 9.19 -16.26 10.88
N LEU A 34 7.95 -16.39 10.37
CA LEU A 34 7.62 -15.97 9.02
C LEU A 34 7.76 -14.45 8.87
N VAL A 35 7.28 -13.68 9.85
CA VAL A 35 7.39 -12.21 9.82
C VAL A 35 8.85 -11.75 9.91
N GLY A 36 9.65 -12.42 10.74
CA GLY A 36 11.11 -12.25 10.78
C GLY A 36 11.74 -12.49 9.41
N GLU A 37 11.47 -13.63 8.78
CA GLU A 37 12.02 -13.90 7.44
C GLU A 37 11.57 -12.87 6.39
N ILE A 38 10.33 -12.36 6.46
CA ILE A 38 9.88 -11.26 5.59
C ILE A 38 10.73 -10.00 5.84
N SER A 39 10.97 -9.62 7.11
CA SER A 39 11.80 -8.46 7.46
C SER A 39 13.23 -8.57 6.88
N LYS A 40 13.78 -9.79 6.87
CA LYS A 40 15.10 -10.08 6.30
C LYS A 40 15.12 -10.07 4.78
N VAL A 41 14.11 -10.64 4.13
CA VAL A 41 14.00 -10.70 2.66
C VAL A 41 13.87 -9.30 2.06
N PHE A 42 13.14 -8.41 2.73
CA PHE A 42 12.90 -7.05 2.27
C PHE A 42 13.83 -6.00 2.91
N ASP A 43 14.76 -6.43 3.78
CA ASP A 43 15.70 -5.57 4.51
C ASP A 43 14.98 -4.37 5.16
N CYS A 44 13.92 -4.66 5.91
CA CYS A 44 13.04 -3.65 6.49
C CYS A 44 12.65 -3.96 7.94
N GLU A 45 12.27 -2.92 8.67
CA GLU A 45 11.62 -3.06 9.98
C GLU A 45 10.13 -3.36 9.80
N ILE A 46 9.65 -4.44 10.40
CA ILE A 46 8.23 -4.82 10.42
C ILE A 46 7.67 -4.64 11.83
N ARG A 47 6.77 -3.67 11.94
CA ARG A 47 5.98 -3.40 13.13
C ARG A 47 4.63 -4.11 12.98
N HIS A 48 4.47 -5.25 13.63
CA HIS A 48 3.36 -6.17 13.43
C HIS A 48 2.37 -6.12 14.59
N TRP A 49 1.22 -5.49 14.36
CA TRP A 49 0.06 -5.57 15.25
C TRP A 49 -0.91 -6.64 14.76
N TYR A 50 -1.51 -7.37 15.69
CA TYR A 50 -2.56 -8.34 15.41
C TYR A 50 -3.66 -8.26 16.48
N SER A 51 -4.90 -8.50 16.06
CA SER A 51 -6.06 -8.54 16.95
C SER A 51 -7.14 -9.46 16.38
N GLU A 52 -7.65 -10.35 17.22
CA GLU A 52 -8.76 -11.25 16.97
C GLU A 52 -9.69 -11.22 18.20
N PRO A 53 -10.84 -10.53 18.11
CA PRO A 53 -11.67 -10.21 19.27
C PRO A 53 -12.44 -11.42 19.84
N VAL A 54 -12.74 -12.45 19.05
CA VAL A 54 -13.57 -13.59 19.49
C VAL A 54 -12.82 -14.47 20.49
N ARG A 55 -11.52 -14.67 20.29
CA ARG A 55 -10.63 -15.44 21.17
C ARG A 55 -9.77 -14.57 22.08
N GLY A 56 -9.89 -13.24 21.97
CA GLY A 56 -9.12 -12.29 22.76
C GLY A 56 -7.62 -12.33 22.47
N ILE A 57 -7.25 -12.65 21.22
CA ILE A 57 -5.84 -12.66 20.80
C ILE A 57 -5.51 -11.25 20.37
N GLN A 58 -4.52 -10.62 20.98
CA GLN A 58 -4.00 -9.36 20.51
C GLN A 58 -2.53 -9.20 20.88
N GLY A 59 -1.88 -8.24 20.24
CA GLY A 59 -0.55 -7.82 20.63
C GLY A 59 0.22 -7.18 19.48
N TYR A 60 1.47 -6.92 19.80
CA TYR A 60 2.44 -6.27 18.94
C TYR A 60 3.76 -7.01 19.02
N ASN A 61 4.43 -7.13 17.88
CA ASN A 61 5.82 -7.56 17.79
C ASN A 61 6.57 -6.67 16.78
N CYS A 62 7.86 -6.48 17.00
CA CYS A 62 8.75 -5.75 16.10
C CYS A 62 9.85 -6.69 15.58
N TYR A 63 10.08 -6.67 14.27
CA TYR A 63 11.11 -7.47 13.61
C TYR A 63 12.00 -6.57 12.76
N ASP A 64 13.31 -6.79 12.80
CA ASP A 64 14.29 -6.07 11.99
C ASP A 64 15.39 -7.02 11.52
N GLY A 65 15.62 -7.07 10.21
CA GLY A 65 16.67 -7.91 9.60
C GLY A 65 16.56 -9.41 9.88
N GLY A 66 15.38 -9.92 10.25
CA GLY A 66 15.17 -11.32 10.65
C GLY A 66 15.04 -11.55 12.15
N GLU A 67 15.42 -10.57 12.97
CA GLU A 67 15.45 -10.70 14.42
C GLU A 67 14.19 -10.14 15.06
N HIS A 68 13.71 -10.79 16.12
CA HIS A 68 12.61 -10.29 16.94
C HIS A 68 13.16 -9.31 17.98
N THR A 69 12.85 -8.02 17.84
CA THR A 69 13.47 -6.95 18.61
C THR A 69 12.64 -6.48 19.81
N ASP A 70 11.32 -6.53 19.72
CA ASP A 70 10.41 -6.07 20.78
C ASP A 70 9.03 -6.73 20.69
N SER A 71 8.31 -6.80 21.80
CA SER A 71 6.94 -7.32 21.87
C SER A 71 6.14 -6.63 22.97
N ASP A 72 4.89 -6.28 22.65
CA ASP A 72 3.93 -5.75 23.62
C ASP A 72 2.58 -6.49 23.48
N PRO A 73 2.22 -7.37 24.44
CA PRO A 73 0.97 -8.13 24.39
C PRO A 73 -0.28 -7.28 24.68
N GLN A 74 -0.13 -6.06 25.21
CA GLN A 74 -1.25 -5.15 25.48
C GLN A 74 -1.35 -4.02 24.45
N ALA A 75 -0.42 -3.92 23.52
CA ALA A 75 -0.45 -2.89 22.49
C ALA A 75 -1.68 -3.03 21.59
N GLU A 76 -2.44 -1.94 21.51
CA GLU A 76 -3.49 -1.77 20.53
C GLU A 76 -2.93 -1.09 19.27
N TRP A 77 -3.48 -1.45 18.12
CA TRP A 77 -3.05 -0.84 16.86
C TRP A 77 -3.56 0.61 16.77
N PRO A 78 -2.69 1.61 16.59
CA PRO A 78 -3.09 3.02 16.61
C PRO A 78 -3.87 3.52 15.36
N GLY A 79 -4.04 2.69 14.31
CA GLY A 79 -4.21 3.20 12.94
C GLY A 79 -5.41 2.75 12.12
N ARG A 80 -6.52 2.28 12.72
CA ARG A 80 -7.68 1.82 11.90
C ARG A 80 -8.40 2.97 11.17
N GLU A 81 -8.36 4.19 11.72
CA GLU A 81 -9.09 5.36 11.20
C GLU A 81 -8.24 6.32 10.36
N THR A 82 -6.90 6.20 10.41
CA THR A 82 -5.97 7.16 9.79
C THR A 82 -5.51 6.79 8.38
N LEU A 83 -5.87 5.58 7.89
CA LEU A 83 -5.44 5.18 6.56
C LEU A 83 -6.21 5.96 5.50
N PRO A 84 -5.52 6.65 4.57
CA PRO A 84 -6.18 7.35 3.48
C PRO A 84 -7.05 6.35 2.72
N GLN A 85 -8.36 6.62 2.72
CA GLN A 85 -9.27 5.85 1.89
C GLN A 85 -8.85 5.99 0.42
N PRO A 86 -8.95 4.92 -0.39
CA PRO A 86 -8.68 5.00 -1.81
C PRO A 86 -9.53 6.12 -2.42
N ARG A 87 -8.88 7.17 -2.95
CA ARG A 87 -9.54 8.29 -3.62
C ARG A 87 -9.61 8.00 -5.11
N LEU A 88 -10.83 7.96 -5.64
CA LEU A 88 -11.06 7.95 -7.08
C LEU A 88 -11.01 9.38 -7.59
N TYR A 89 -10.12 9.67 -8.54
CA TYR A 89 -10.07 10.95 -9.24
C TYR A 89 -10.76 10.76 -10.59
N LEU A 90 -11.76 11.59 -10.87
CA LEU A 90 -12.33 11.70 -12.21
C LEU A 90 -11.26 12.36 -13.09
N VAL A 91 -10.78 11.64 -14.10
CA VAL A 91 -9.93 12.22 -15.14
C VAL A 91 -10.87 12.85 -16.16
N GLU A 92 -10.91 14.17 -16.20
CA GLU A 92 -11.62 14.89 -17.26
C GLU A 92 -10.90 14.62 -18.57
N GLU A 93 -11.64 14.13 -19.56
CA GLU A 93 -11.14 13.95 -20.93
C GLU A 93 -10.64 15.30 -21.42
N ARG A 94 -9.37 15.38 -21.82
CA ARG A 94 -8.84 16.59 -22.47
C ARG A 94 -9.71 16.83 -23.70
N ALA A 95 -10.51 17.89 -23.67
CA ALA A 95 -11.10 18.41 -24.89
C ALA A 95 -9.93 18.73 -25.83
N GLU A 96 -9.79 17.94 -26.89
CA GLU A 96 -8.87 18.25 -27.97
C GLU A 96 -9.33 19.60 -28.53
N GLU A 97 -8.59 20.66 -28.19
CA GLU A 97 -8.67 21.93 -28.90
C GLU A 97 -8.36 21.63 -30.37
N GLN A 98 -9.43 21.57 -31.17
CA GLN A 98 -9.35 21.67 -32.62
C GLN A 98 -8.59 22.96 -32.92
N THR A 99 -7.29 22.81 -33.17
CA THR A 99 -6.50 23.84 -33.83
C THR A 99 -7.05 23.89 -35.25
N GLU A 100 -7.98 24.82 -35.46
CA GLU A 100 -8.43 25.24 -36.78
C GLU A 100 -7.18 25.66 -37.56
N ALA A 101 -6.80 24.83 -38.53
CA ALA A 101 -5.63 25.06 -39.35
C ALA A 101 -5.82 26.37 -40.12
N ALA A 102 -5.00 27.37 -39.79
CA ALA A 102 -4.92 28.61 -40.57
C ALA A 102 -4.65 28.26 -42.05
N PRO A 103 -5.37 28.87 -43.02
CA PRO A 103 -5.19 28.56 -44.42
C PRO A 103 -3.77 28.94 -44.86
N LEU A 104 -3.07 27.98 -45.48
CA LEU A 104 -1.74 28.20 -46.05
C LEU A 104 -1.82 29.21 -47.21
N PRO A 105 -0.88 30.19 -47.31
CA PRO A 105 -0.86 31.11 -48.44
C PRO A 105 -0.51 30.37 -49.74
N VAL A 106 -1.32 30.62 -50.77
CA VAL A 106 -1.17 30.05 -52.13
C VAL A 106 0.08 30.66 -52.79
N PRO A 107 0.96 29.86 -53.43
CA PRO A 107 2.15 30.41 -54.09
C PRO A 107 1.77 31.20 -55.36
N LEU A 108 2.31 32.40 -55.48
CA LEU A 108 2.22 33.24 -56.67
C LEU A 108 3.03 32.59 -57.80
N ALA A 109 2.36 32.05 -58.82
CA ALA A 109 3.02 31.54 -60.01
C ALA A 109 3.72 32.68 -60.77
N SER A 110 5.03 32.57 -60.99
CA SER A 110 5.79 33.43 -61.90
C SER A 110 5.84 32.80 -63.30
N GLY A 111 5.50 33.60 -64.32
CA GLY A 111 5.65 33.30 -65.75
C GLY A 111 4.48 33.92 -66.53
N GLN A 112 4.65 34.74 -67.55
CA GLN A 112 5.81 35.11 -68.37
C GLN A 112 5.54 36.50 -68.98
#